data_AF-A0A383EZV6-F1
#
_entry.id   AF-A0A383EZV6-F1
#
_cell.length_a   1.000
_cell.length_b   1.000
_cell.length_c   1.000
_cell.angle_alpha   90.00
_cell.angle_beta   90.00
_cell.angle_gamma   90.00
#
_symmetry.space_group_name_H-M   'P 1'
#
loop_
_entity.id
_entity.type
_entity.pdbx_description
1 polymer ?
#
loop_
_entity_poly.entity_id
_entity_poly.type
_entity_poly.pdbx_seq_one_letter_code
_entity_poly.pdbx_strand_id
1 'polypeptide(L)' 'MNVTRATFDDVMVPNYNPAGMVPVRGEGSRVWDQDGAEYIDFAGGIAVNVL' A
#
# COMPACT_ATOMS: atom_id res chain seq x y z
N MET A 1 -10.52 12.28 -10.15
CA MET A 1 -9.94 11.08 -10.79
C MET A 1 -9.92 9.97 -9.77
N ASN A 2 -10.31 8.75 -10.15
CA ASN A 2 -10.18 7.59 -9.28
C ASN A 2 -8.80 6.96 -9.50
N VAL A 3 -7.98 6.87 -8.45
CA VAL A 3 -6.64 6.25 -8.52
C VAL A 3 -6.79 4.75 -8.28
N THR A 4 -6.20 3.93 -9.15
CA THR A 4 -6.28 2.46 -9.06
C THR A 4 -4.88 1.86 -9.12
N ARG A 5 -4.74 0.55 -8.86
CA ARG A 5 -3.48 -0.16 -9.07
C ARG A 5 -2.97 -0.04 -10.51
N ALA A 6 -3.84 -0.04 -11.51
CA ALA A 6 -3.44 0.10 -12.92
C ALA A 6 -2.82 1.47 -13.22
N THR A 7 -3.21 2.52 -12.48
CA THR A 7 -2.63 3.86 -12.63
C THR A 7 -1.13 3.86 -12.39
N PHE A 8 -0.60 2.96 -11.54
CA PHE A 8 0.85 2.82 -11.32
C PHE A 8 1.60 2.50 -12.62
N ASP A 9 1.04 1.63 -13.46
CA ASP A 9 1.69 1.14 -14.68
C ASP A 9 1.79 2.26 -15.74
N ASP A 10 0.85 3.20 -15.72
CA ASP A 10 0.81 4.34 -16.65
C ASP A 10 1.75 5.49 -16.24
N VAL A 11 2.03 5.65 -14.94
CA VAL A 11 2.65 6.88 -14.40
C VAL A 11 4.02 6.66 -13.76
N MET A 12 4.39 5.43 -13.42
CA MET A 12 5.66 5.12 -12.76
C MET A 12 6.63 4.41 -13.70
N VAL A 13 7.94 4.64 -13.49
CA VAL A 13 8.99 3.85 -14.15
C VAL A 13 8.91 2.41 -13.61
N PRO A 14 9.02 1.36 -14.45
CA PRO A 14 8.74 -0.02 -14.05
C PRO A 14 9.91 -0.69 -13.31
N ASN A 15 10.42 -0.08 -12.25
CA ASN A 15 11.45 -0.66 -11.37
C ASN A 15 10.88 -1.29 -10.08
N TYR A 16 9.56 -1.20 -9.87
CA TYR A 16 8.85 -1.87 -8.77
C TYR A 16 7.67 -2.69 -9.30
N ASN A 17 7.31 -3.75 -8.56
CA ASN A 17 6.08 -4.52 -8.76
C ASN A 17 5.21 -4.43 -7.49
N PRO A 18 4.43 -3.36 -7.32
CA PRO A 18 3.64 -3.16 -6.10
C PRO A 18 2.49 -4.17 -6.00
N ALA A 19 2.06 -4.44 -4.76
CA ALA A 19 0.94 -5.32 -4.45
C ALA A 19 -0.36 -4.89 -5.17
N GLY A 20 -1.31 -5.82 -5.31
CA GLY A 20 -2.61 -5.53 -5.91
C GLY A 20 -3.50 -4.61 -5.07
N MET A 21 -3.31 -4.63 -3.74
CA MET A 21 -3.97 -3.71 -2.80
C MET A 21 -3.18 -2.41 -2.68
N VAL A 22 -3.88 -1.29 -2.45
CA VAL A 22 -3.29 0.04 -2.29
C VAL A 22 -3.65 0.58 -0.90
N PRO A 23 -2.69 0.68 0.05
CA PRO A 23 -2.98 1.17 1.38
C PRO A 23 -3.32 2.67 1.36
N VAL A 24 -4.34 3.08 2.11
CA VAL A 24 -4.80 4.48 2.24
C VAL A 24 -4.80 5.00 3.68
N ARG A 25 -4.75 4.10 4.67
CA ARG A 25 -4.72 4.43 6.10
C ARG A 25 -3.85 3.44 6.86
N GLY A 26 -3.18 3.89 7.92
CA GLY A 26 -2.51 3.05 8.91
C GLY A 26 -2.76 3.51 10.33
N GLU A 27 -2.73 2.59 11.29
CA GLU A 27 -2.88 2.84 12.73
C GLU A 27 -2.21 1.70 13.52
N GLY A 28 -1.15 2.02 14.27
CA GLY A 28 -0.31 1.00 14.89
C GLY A 28 0.22 0.01 13.84
N SER A 29 0.08 -1.29 14.10
CA SER A 29 0.45 -2.37 13.17
C SER A 29 -0.71 -2.79 12.25
N ARG A 30 -1.67 -1.91 11.96
CA ARG A 30 -2.79 -2.17 11.04
C ARG A 30 -2.78 -1.20 9.87
N VAL A 31 -3.08 -1.69 8.68
CA VAL A 31 -3.26 -0.87 7.47
C VAL A 31 -4.56 -1.23 6.75
N TRP A 32 -5.16 -0.24 6.09
CA TRP A 32 -6.39 -0.42 5.31
C TRP A 32 -6.19 0.02 3.87
N ASP A 33 -6.74 -0.74 2.93
CA ASP A 33 -6.72 -0.41 1.51
C ASP A 33 -7.92 0.46 1.06
N GLN A 34 -7.96 0.80 -0.22
CA GLN A 34 -9.02 1.62 -0.83
C GLN A 34 -10.43 1.01 -0.72
N ASP A 35 -10.54 -0.32 -0.61
CA ASP A 35 -11.82 -1.04 -0.48
C ASP A 35 -12.20 -1.25 1.00
N GLY A 36 -11.35 -0.81 1.93
CA GLY A 36 -11.57 -0.89 3.37
C GLY A 36 -11.13 -2.21 4.00
N ALA A 37 -10.43 -3.09 3.27
CA ALA A 37 -9.88 -4.31 3.82
C ALA A 37 -8.75 -4.01 4.81
N GLU A 38 -8.76 -4.67 5.97
CA GLU A 38 -7.76 -4.50 7.02
C GLU A 38 -6.67 -5.58 6.93
N TYR A 39 -5.42 -5.16 7.11
CA TYR A 39 -4.25 -6.03 7.17
C TYR A 39 -3.43 -5.76 8.43
N ILE A 40 -2.86 -6.81 9.02
CA ILE A 40 -1.80 -6.67 10.03
C ILE A 40 -0.47 -6.46 9.31
N ASP A 41 0.20 -5.35 9.60
CA ASP A 41 1.47 -4.98 8.99
C ASP A 41 2.65 -5.60 9.74
N PHE A 42 3.15 -6.72 9.22
CA PHE A 42 4.43 -7.31 9.63
C PHE A 42 5.61 -6.88 8.74
N ALA A 43 5.36 -6.12 7.67
CA ALA A 43 6.44 -5.57 6.85
C ALA A 43 7.05 -4.33 7.53
N GLY A 44 6.23 -3.54 8.25
CA GLY A 44 6.63 -2.32 8.93
C GLY A 44 7.30 -1.33 7.97
N GLY A 45 6.92 -1.32 6.69
CA GLY A 45 7.58 -0.54 5.65
C GLY A 45 9.07 -0.85 5.47
N ILE A 46 9.48 -2.12 5.57
CA ILE A 46 10.89 -2.55 5.62
C ILE A 46 11.55 -2.02 6.91
N ALA A 47 10.96 -2.37 8.05
CA ALA A 47 11.40 -1.97 9.39
C ALA A 47 11.53 -0.43 9.60
N VAL A 48 10.78 0.37 8.86
CA VAL A 48 10.71 1.83 9.02
C VAL A 48 9.73 2.21 10.13
N ASN A 49 8.53 1.62 10.15
CA ASN A 49 7.45 1.94 11.08
C ASN A 49 7.35 0.92 12.23
N VAL A 50 8.46 0.69 12.95
CA VAL A 50 8.55 -0.32 14.03
C VAL A 50 9.02 0.24 15.37
N LEU A 51 9.09 1.58 15.51
CA LEU A 51 9.59 2.30 16.69
C LEU A 51 8.50 3.11 17.38
#